data_AF-A0A937G390-F1
#
_entry.id   AF-A0A937G390-F1
#
_cell.length_a   1.000
_cell.length_b   1.000
_cell.length_c   1.000
_cell.angle_alpha   90.00
_cell.angle_beta   90.00
_cell.angle_gamma   90.00
#
_symmetry.space_group_name_H-M   'P 1'
#
loop_
_entity.id
_entity.type
_entity.pdbx_description
1 polymer ?
#
loop_
_entity_poly.entity_id
_entity_poly.type
_entity_poly.pdbx_seq_one_letter_code
_entity_poly.pdbx_strand_id
1 'polypeptide(L)'
;MKPDRNTPCPCGSTLKTKKCCHKGHRWLKEPTILTSRQPKSGYQHSRCYANTLNDCDSQITREHYLSNNLLADFEENNTVKIFGLPWQEKQSYDLLSRKSMVSKILCKHHNESLSPFDVEIAYFYRAIVEFDEDFNSEQPSTDFKIIAGENLERWMLKTVCAFIASQQFHRNGEKSKLELKSIYNEILYEGRPFPSGWGLYFDMEGNKKTQKYRSFSFVPFEANGELKGISFYIANFKFNFLLGEPDAPDYWGIYHPSSIVFKQGEIKKELLITWRDDNYHKSTILFNRIGTKQGEPANWEEWMKK
;
A
#
# COMPACT_ATOMS: atom_id res chain seq x y z
N MET A 1 -22.88 12.46 0.47
CA MET A 1 -22.66 13.68 -0.32
C MET A 1 -22.50 13.28 -1.78
N LYS A 2 -23.26 13.85 -2.72
CA LYS A 2 -23.03 13.63 -4.16
C LYS A 2 -22.24 14.83 -4.67
N PRO A 3 -20.92 14.72 -4.94
CA PRO A 3 -20.13 15.80 -5.50
C PRO A 3 -20.70 16.22 -6.84
N ASP A 4 -20.50 17.50 -7.19
CA ASP A 4 -20.90 18.02 -8.48
C ASP A 4 -20.26 17.19 -9.60
N ARG A 5 -21.08 16.79 -10.57
CA ARG A 5 -20.68 16.01 -11.73
C ARG A 5 -19.63 16.73 -12.59
N ASN A 6 -19.50 18.06 -12.44
CA ASN A 6 -18.59 18.91 -13.20
C ASN A 6 -17.31 19.32 -12.46
N THR A 7 -17.17 19.01 -11.17
CA THR A 7 -15.93 19.25 -10.42
C THR A 7 -14.88 18.15 -10.72
N PRO A 8 -13.59 18.41 -10.41
CA PRO A 8 -12.58 17.36 -10.42
C PRO A 8 -13.01 16.14 -9.61
N CYS A 9 -12.60 14.95 -10.07
CA CYS A 9 -13.01 13.70 -9.46
C CYS A 9 -12.32 13.52 -8.09
N PRO A 10 -13.03 13.03 -7.06
CA PRO A 10 -12.45 12.77 -5.74
C PRO A 10 -11.41 11.63 -5.71
N CYS A 11 -10.99 11.09 -6.86
CA CYS A 11 -9.88 10.13 -6.96
C CYS A 11 -8.52 10.79 -7.22
N GLY A 12 -8.47 12.14 -7.23
CA GLY A 12 -7.27 12.93 -7.53
C GLY A 12 -7.07 13.23 -9.02
N SER A 13 -7.91 12.70 -9.90
CA SER A 13 -7.88 13.01 -11.33
C SER A 13 -8.38 14.44 -11.61
N THR A 14 -7.73 15.12 -12.57
CA THR A 14 -8.20 16.40 -13.11
C THR A 14 -9.46 16.26 -13.97
N LEU A 15 -9.86 15.02 -14.32
CA LEU A 15 -11.08 14.74 -15.04
C LEU A 15 -12.31 15.07 -14.20
N LYS A 16 -13.36 15.55 -14.88
CA LYS A 16 -14.66 15.77 -14.24
C LYS A 16 -15.21 14.47 -13.69
N THR A 17 -15.79 14.51 -12.49
CA THR A 17 -16.46 13.38 -11.80
C THR A 17 -17.23 12.46 -12.75
N LYS A 18 -18.12 13.01 -13.59
CA LYS A 18 -18.97 12.25 -14.53
C LYS A 18 -18.23 11.52 -15.64
N LYS A 19 -16.99 11.92 -15.93
CA LYS A 19 -16.13 11.32 -16.97
C LYS A 19 -15.06 10.41 -16.35
N CYS A 20 -14.96 10.37 -15.03
CA CYS A 20 -13.95 9.62 -14.30
C CYS A 20 -14.63 8.47 -13.53
N CYS A 21 -14.63 8.52 -12.20
CA CYS A 21 -15.07 7.42 -11.33
C CYS A 21 -16.58 7.32 -11.11
N HIS A 22 -17.38 8.35 -11.45
CA HIS A 22 -18.83 8.29 -11.23
C HIS A 22 -19.54 7.65 -12.43
N LYS A 23 -19.81 6.35 -12.32
CA LYS A 23 -20.47 5.53 -13.36
C LYS A 23 -21.94 5.31 -12.99
N GLY A 24 -22.83 6.09 -13.59
CA GLY A 24 -24.27 6.00 -13.31
C GLY A 24 -24.61 6.39 -11.87
N HIS A 25 -24.97 5.40 -11.03
CA HIS A 25 -25.28 5.58 -9.61
C HIS A 25 -24.19 5.07 -8.66
N ARG A 26 -23.05 4.60 -9.18
CA ARG A 26 -21.95 4.05 -8.38
C ARG A 26 -20.63 4.79 -8.62
N TRP A 27 -19.80 4.76 -7.60
CA TRP A 27 -18.39 5.13 -7.68
C TRP A 27 -17.57 3.90 -8.00
N LEU A 28 -16.72 4.00 -9.02
CA LEU A 28 -15.77 2.98 -9.40
C LEU A 28 -14.54 3.65 -9.98
N LYS A 29 -13.41 3.56 -9.28
CA LYS A 29 -12.11 3.89 -9.86
C LYS A 29 -11.60 2.63 -10.53
N GLU A 30 -11.48 2.65 -11.86
CA GLU A 30 -10.94 1.51 -12.59
C GLU A 30 -9.50 1.26 -12.13
N PRO A 31 -9.14 0.00 -11.80
CA PRO A 31 -7.76 -0.32 -11.46
C PRO A 31 -6.85 -0.07 -12.66
N THR A 32 -5.60 0.27 -12.38
CA THR A 32 -4.61 0.47 -13.43
C THR A 32 -4.31 -0.88 -14.08
N ILE A 33 -4.51 -0.94 -15.39
CA ILE A 33 -4.11 -2.08 -16.21
C ILE A 33 -2.74 -1.75 -16.80
N LEU A 34 -1.72 -2.51 -16.42
CA LEU A 34 -0.43 -2.42 -17.10
C LEU A 34 -0.52 -3.09 -18.46
N THR A 35 -0.05 -2.41 -19.48
CA THR A 35 0.08 -2.99 -20.82
C THR A 35 1.53 -3.40 -21.03
N SER A 36 1.79 -4.71 -21.14
CA SER A 36 3.06 -5.24 -21.65
C SER A 36 3.40 -4.60 -23.00
N ARG A 37 4.69 -4.46 -23.32
CA ARG A 37 5.07 -4.02 -24.66
C ARG A 37 4.60 -5.03 -25.69
N GLN A 38 4.10 -4.55 -26.83
CA GLN A 38 3.69 -5.40 -27.94
C GLN A 38 4.40 -4.94 -29.23
N PRO A 39 5.24 -5.78 -29.86
CA PRO A 39 5.65 -7.11 -29.39
C PRO A 39 6.54 -7.03 -28.12
N LYS A 40 6.54 -8.11 -27.31
CA LYS A 40 7.51 -8.27 -26.20
C LYS A 40 8.94 -8.18 -26.76
N SER A 41 9.88 -7.62 -25.99
CA SER A 41 11.26 -7.43 -26.46
C SER A 41 12.01 -8.74 -26.73
N GLY A 42 11.56 -9.86 -26.14
CA GLY A 42 12.26 -11.14 -26.17
C GLY A 42 13.53 -11.17 -25.29
N TYR A 43 13.85 -10.05 -24.62
CA TYR A 43 15.07 -9.89 -23.85
C TYR A 43 14.83 -10.16 -22.36
N GLN A 44 15.79 -10.84 -21.72
CA GLN A 44 15.82 -11.09 -20.29
C GLN A 44 17.05 -10.42 -19.67
N HIS A 45 16.82 -9.42 -18.81
CA HIS A 45 17.91 -8.84 -18.04
C HIS A 45 18.10 -9.64 -16.74
N SER A 46 19.25 -10.28 -16.53
CA SER A 46 19.50 -11.19 -15.40
C SER A 46 19.24 -10.60 -14.01
N ARG A 47 19.46 -9.30 -13.83
CA ARG A 47 19.18 -8.58 -12.56
C ARG A 47 17.75 -8.08 -12.38
N CYS A 48 16.91 -8.14 -13.42
CA CYS A 48 15.51 -7.74 -13.28
C CYS A 48 14.70 -8.90 -12.71
N TYR A 49 13.99 -8.70 -11.61
CA TYR A 49 13.21 -9.78 -11.01
C TYR A 49 12.03 -10.25 -11.89
N ALA A 50 11.59 -9.40 -12.82
CA ALA A 50 10.57 -9.70 -13.81
C ALA A 50 11.16 -10.27 -15.12
N ASN A 51 12.40 -10.76 -15.11
CA ASN A 51 13.08 -11.27 -16.30
C ASN A 51 12.35 -12.44 -16.99
N THR A 52 11.58 -13.23 -16.23
CA THR A 52 10.81 -14.38 -16.74
C THR A 52 9.74 -13.97 -17.75
N LEU A 53 9.37 -12.69 -17.80
CA LEU A 53 8.38 -12.16 -18.74
C LEU A 53 8.93 -11.99 -20.17
N ASN A 54 10.25 -12.11 -20.38
CA ASN A 54 10.91 -11.90 -21.69
C ASN A 54 10.64 -10.52 -22.31
N ASP A 55 10.42 -9.50 -21.48
CA ASP A 55 10.10 -8.14 -21.94
C ASP A 55 10.97 -7.08 -21.25
N CYS A 56 12.23 -7.43 -20.93
CA CYS A 56 13.12 -6.50 -20.26
C CYS A 56 13.62 -5.37 -21.19
N ASP A 57 13.95 -4.25 -20.58
CA ASP A 57 14.87 -3.24 -21.13
C ASP A 57 16.33 -3.63 -20.83
N SER A 58 17.27 -3.17 -21.64
CA SER A 58 18.71 -3.38 -21.41
C SER A 58 19.26 -2.55 -20.25
N GLN A 59 18.60 -1.43 -19.91
CA GLN A 59 19.00 -0.57 -18.81
C GLN A 59 18.44 -1.08 -17.47
N ILE A 60 19.33 -1.35 -16.50
CA ILE A 60 18.95 -1.59 -15.10
C ILE A 60 18.77 -0.26 -14.34
N THR A 61 17.69 -0.13 -13.59
CA THR A 61 17.41 1.06 -12.76
C THR A 61 17.50 0.73 -11.28
N ARG A 62 17.51 1.78 -10.45
CA ARG A 62 17.41 1.65 -9.00
C ARG A 62 15.93 1.67 -8.65
N GLU A 63 15.48 0.67 -7.92
CA GLU A 63 14.13 0.64 -7.35
C GLU A 63 14.19 0.80 -5.85
N HIS A 64 13.31 1.64 -5.31
CA HIS A 64 13.23 1.82 -3.87
C HIS A 64 12.50 0.63 -3.23
N TYR A 65 12.96 0.15 -2.07
CA TYR A 65 12.27 -0.94 -1.35
C TYR A 65 10.82 -0.56 -1.02
N LEU A 66 10.64 0.73 -0.71
CA LEU A 66 9.36 1.37 -0.49
C LEU A 66 9.20 2.47 -1.52
N SER A 67 7.97 2.67 -2.00
CA SER A 67 7.68 3.67 -3.03
C SER A 67 8.35 5.01 -2.74
N ASN A 68 9.14 5.52 -3.70
CA ASN A 68 9.83 6.81 -3.54
C ASN A 68 8.86 7.97 -3.29
N ASN A 69 7.64 7.90 -3.82
CA ASN A 69 6.60 8.90 -3.61
C ASN A 69 6.15 8.91 -2.15
N LEU A 70 5.91 7.73 -1.58
CA LEU A 70 5.54 7.59 -0.17
C LEU A 70 6.70 7.99 0.75
N LEU A 71 7.93 7.58 0.42
CA LEU A 71 9.11 7.96 1.19
C LEU A 71 9.35 9.47 1.21
N ALA A 72 9.07 10.17 0.11
CA ALA A 72 9.13 11.63 0.07
C ALA A 72 8.14 12.28 1.04
N ASP A 73 6.96 11.68 1.23
CA ASP A 73 5.95 12.20 2.14
C ASP A 73 6.26 11.89 3.63
N PHE A 74 7.14 10.92 3.90
CA PHE A 74 7.66 10.62 5.24
C PHE A 74 8.99 11.31 5.58
N GLU A 75 9.66 11.89 4.58
CA GLU A 75 10.99 12.46 4.75
C GLU A 75 10.94 13.74 5.60
N GLU A 76 11.75 13.75 6.65
CA GLU A 76 12.00 14.90 7.50
C GLU A 76 13.51 15.03 7.70
N ASN A 77 14.05 16.24 7.46
CA ASN A 77 15.49 16.51 7.54
C ASN A 77 16.36 15.53 6.71
N ASN A 78 15.92 15.15 5.51
CA ASN A 78 16.56 14.18 4.60
C ASN A 78 16.64 12.74 5.11
N THR A 79 15.85 12.40 6.14
CA THR A 79 15.75 11.05 6.68
C THR A 79 14.30 10.61 6.78
N VAL A 80 14.08 9.31 6.65
CA VAL A 80 12.79 8.66 6.86
C VAL A 80 12.94 7.77 8.08
N LYS A 81 12.01 7.90 9.03
CA LYS A 81 11.95 7.02 10.19
C LYS A 81 11.22 5.72 9.83
N ILE A 82 11.93 4.60 9.97
CA ILE A 82 11.42 3.26 9.61
C ILE A 82 11.67 2.30 10.75
N PHE A 83 10.71 1.40 10.98
CA PHE A 83 10.76 0.43 12.07
C PHE A 83 10.18 -0.92 11.63
N GLY A 84 10.56 -1.98 12.33
CA GLY A 84 10.08 -3.34 12.05
C GLY A 84 10.49 -3.88 10.67
N LEU A 85 11.54 -3.34 10.04
CA LEU A 85 12.14 -3.99 8.89
C LEU A 85 12.82 -5.30 9.34
N PRO A 86 12.88 -6.33 8.48
CA PRO A 86 13.43 -7.63 8.86
C PRO A 86 14.87 -7.62 9.42
N TRP A 87 15.67 -6.61 9.07
CA TRP A 87 17.07 -6.46 9.51
C TRP A 87 17.25 -5.52 10.71
N GLN A 88 16.18 -4.87 11.17
CA GLN A 88 16.27 -3.94 12.29
C GLN A 88 16.33 -4.68 13.62
N GLU A 89 17.01 -4.05 14.58
CA GLU A 89 16.92 -4.49 15.96
C GLU A 89 15.47 -4.38 16.44
N LYS A 90 15.02 -5.38 17.21
CA LYS A 90 13.69 -5.33 17.81
C LYS A 90 13.63 -4.11 18.74
N GLN A 91 12.49 -3.41 18.75
CA GLN A 91 12.27 -2.23 19.60
C GLN A 91 13.15 -1.01 19.29
N SER A 92 13.79 -0.96 18.12
CA SER A 92 14.45 0.23 17.60
C SER A 92 13.80 0.81 16.33
N TYR A 93 14.28 1.98 15.90
CA TYR A 93 14.00 2.52 14.58
C TYR A 93 15.31 2.99 13.96
N ASP A 94 15.35 3.01 12.63
CA ASP A 94 16.43 3.65 11.89
C ASP A 94 15.94 4.94 11.24
N LEU A 95 16.86 5.89 11.12
CA LEU A 95 16.74 7.06 10.27
C LEU A 95 17.50 6.78 8.99
N LEU A 96 16.78 6.43 7.92
CA LEU A 96 17.36 6.06 6.64
C LEU A 96 17.15 7.16 5.62
N SER A 97 18.18 7.47 4.84
CA SER A 97 18.01 8.34 3.68
C SER A 97 17.27 7.59 2.56
N ARG A 98 16.46 8.29 1.78
CA ARG A 98 15.81 7.71 0.58
C ARG A 98 16.80 7.01 -0.35
N LYS A 99 17.97 7.64 -0.54
CA LYS A 99 19.06 7.12 -1.38
C LYS A 99 19.65 5.79 -0.90
N SER A 100 19.52 5.48 0.39
CA SER A 100 19.99 4.21 0.98
C SER A 100 18.99 3.06 0.81
N MET A 101 17.73 3.37 0.49
CA MET A 101 16.66 2.38 0.38
C MET A 101 16.40 1.96 -1.06
N VAL A 102 17.46 1.72 -1.83
CA VAL A 102 17.36 1.37 -3.25
C VAL A 102 18.17 0.15 -3.60
N SER A 103 17.70 -0.63 -4.57
CA SER A 103 18.46 -1.74 -5.17
C SER A 103 18.28 -1.84 -6.68
N LYS A 104 19.25 -2.45 -7.36
CA LYS A 104 19.28 -2.61 -8.83
C LYS A 104 18.59 -3.91 -9.25
N ILE A 105 17.28 -4.00 -9.00
CA ILE A 105 16.47 -5.22 -9.12
C ILE A 105 15.41 -5.17 -10.24
N LEU A 106 15.31 -4.06 -10.96
CA LEU A 106 14.37 -3.89 -12.08
C LEU A 106 15.05 -3.20 -13.26
N CYS A 107 14.70 -3.64 -14.48
CA CYS A 107 15.04 -2.89 -15.69
C CYS A 107 14.17 -1.63 -15.80
N LYS A 108 14.56 -0.68 -16.65
CA LYS A 108 13.85 0.59 -16.84
C LYS A 108 12.38 0.38 -17.16
N HIS A 109 12.07 -0.46 -18.16
CA HIS A 109 10.70 -0.73 -18.59
C HIS A 109 9.82 -1.27 -17.45
N HIS A 110 10.26 -2.36 -16.81
CA HIS A 110 9.49 -2.98 -15.72
C HIS A 110 9.37 -2.05 -14.51
N ASN A 111 10.38 -1.23 -14.22
CA ASN A 111 10.27 -0.28 -13.12
C ASN A 111 9.25 0.84 -13.43
N GLU A 112 9.39 1.49 -14.58
CA GLU A 112 8.49 2.58 -14.99
C GLU A 112 7.03 2.13 -15.08
N SER A 113 6.78 0.89 -15.54
CA SER A 113 5.43 0.35 -15.64
C SER A 113 4.72 0.21 -14.29
N LEU A 114 5.45 0.06 -13.17
CA LEU A 114 4.88 -0.06 -11.83
C LEU A 114 4.57 1.29 -11.16
N SER A 115 5.03 2.40 -11.75
CA SER A 115 4.85 3.75 -11.18
C SER A 115 3.40 4.16 -10.88
N PRO A 116 2.36 3.70 -11.60
CA PRO A 116 0.98 4.03 -11.23
C PRO A 116 0.58 3.52 -9.84
N PHE A 117 1.15 2.38 -9.40
CA PHE A 117 0.87 1.84 -8.06
C PHE A 117 1.55 2.68 -6.96
N ASP A 118 2.72 3.25 -7.25
CA ASP A 118 3.40 4.21 -6.38
C ASP A 118 2.60 5.51 -6.22
N VAL A 119 1.93 5.95 -7.28
CA VAL A 119 1.06 7.13 -7.24
C VAL A 119 -0.18 6.84 -6.38
N GLU A 120 -0.78 5.66 -6.50
CA GLU A 120 -1.97 5.29 -5.73
C GLU A 120 -1.71 5.28 -4.21
N ILE A 121 -0.61 4.66 -3.77
CA ILE A 121 -0.32 4.60 -2.32
C ILE A 121 0.02 5.98 -1.74
N ALA A 122 0.73 6.83 -2.50
CA ALA A 122 1.04 8.18 -2.06
C ALA A 122 -0.25 9.01 -1.97
N TYR A 123 -1.14 8.86 -2.93
CA TYR A 123 -2.47 9.49 -2.89
C TYR A 123 -3.30 9.02 -1.69
N PHE A 124 -3.30 7.70 -1.42
CA PHE A 124 -3.94 7.14 -0.23
C PHE A 124 -3.41 7.76 1.07
N TYR A 125 -2.08 7.79 1.24
CA TYR A 125 -1.45 8.38 2.42
C TYR A 125 -1.76 9.87 2.57
N ARG A 126 -1.60 10.65 1.49
CA ARG A 126 -1.89 12.09 1.50
C ARG A 126 -3.35 12.38 1.82
N ALA A 127 -4.28 11.57 1.35
CA ALA A 127 -5.69 11.72 1.70
C ALA A 127 -5.93 11.58 3.22
N ILE A 128 -5.26 10.63 3.89
CA ILE A 128 -5.31 10.50 5.35
C ILE A 128 -4.73 11.75 6.03
N VAL A 129 -3.60 12.24 5.53
CA VAL A 129 -2.95 13.45 6.05
C VAL A 129 -3.85 14.68 5.91
N GLU A 130 -4.39 14.92 4.72
CA GLU A 130 -5.32 16.01 4.39
C GLU A 130 -6.58 15.94 5.28
N PHE A 131 -7.13 14.74 5.49
CA PHE A 131 -8.29 14.56 6.34
C PHE A 131 -8.02 14.95 7.79
N ASP A 132 -6.89 14.53 8.35
CA ASP A 132 -6.48 14.90 9.70
C ASP A 132 -6.19 16.41 9.82
N GLU A 133 -5.57 17.02 8.82
CA GLU A 133 -5.34 18.47 8.78
C GLU A 133 -6.64 19.26 8.75
N ASP A 134 -7.60 18.89 7.89
CA ASP A 134 -8.89 19.59 7.82
C ASP A 134 -9.72 19.40 9.09
N PHE A 135 -9.62 18.29 9.81
CA PHE A 135 -10.26 18.15 11.12
C PHE A 135 -9.76 19.17 12.16
N ASN A 136 -8.58 19.77 11.95
CA ASN A 136 -8.02 20.81 12.80
C ASN A 136 -8.23 22.23 12.24
N SER A 137 -8.93 22.38 11.11
CA SER A 137 -9.25 23.69 10.55
C SER A 137 -10.37 24.36 11.34
N GLU A 138 -10.56 25.67 11.13
CA GLU A 138 -11.65 26.42 11.79
C GLU A 138 -13.05 25.95 11.35
N GLN A 139 -13.14 25.39 10.13
CA GLN A 139 -14.40 24.96 9.52
C GLN A 139 -14.20 23.59 8.84
N PRO A 140 -14.06 22.52 9.64
CA PRO A 140 -13.87 21.17 9.10
C PRO A 140 -15.07 20.75 8.27
N SER A 141 -14.81 20.08 7.15
CA SER A 141 -15.83 19.69 6.18
C SER A 141 -15.99 18.18 6.09
N THR A 142 -17.21 17.73 5.76
CA THR A 142 -17.43 16.35 5.35
C THR A 142 -16.89 16.18 3.94
N ASP A 143 -16.03 15.18 3.72
CA ASP A 143 -15.38 14.95 2.43
C ASP A 143 -15.15 13.45 2.19
N PHE A 144 -14.85 13.08 0.95
CA PHE A 144 -14.41 11.73 0.64
C PHE A 144 -13.44 11.69 -0.53
N LYS A 145 -12.59 10.67 -0.54
CA LYS A 145 -11.66 10.37 -1.63
C LYS A 145 -11.89 8.96 -2.14
N ILE A 146 -11.45 8.65 -3.36
CA ILE A 146 -11.70 7.35 -4.00
C ILE A 146 -10.39 6.69 -4.42
N ILE A 147 -10.22 5.44 -4.01
CA ILE A 147 -9.04 4.62 -4.22
C ILE A 147 -9.45 3.32 -4.91
N ALA A 148 -8.62 2.83 -5.83
CA ALA A 148 -8.78 1.50 -6.41
C ALA A 148 -8.08 0.49 -5.49
N GLY A 149 -8.84 -0.41 -4.87
CA GLY A 149 -8.30 -1.37 -3.90
C GLY A 149 -7.22 -2.26 -4.51
N GLU A 150 -7.42 -2.70 -5.76
CA GLU A 150 -6.47 -3.58 -6.45
C GLU A 150 -5.16 -2.88 -6.82
N ASN A 151 -5.15 -1.54 -6.89
CA ASN A 151 -3.92 -0.78 -7.07
C ASN A 151 -3.11 -0.74 -5.76
N LEU A 152 -3.78 -0.65 -4.60
CA LEU A 152 -3.12 -0.76 -3.30
C LEU A 152 -2.51 -2.15 -3.11
N GLU A 153 -3.24 -3.20 -3.46
CA GLU A 153 -2.73 -4.58 -3.37
C GLU A 153 -1.55 -4.84 -4.31
N ARG A 154 -1.61 -4.32 -5.54
CA ARG A 154 -0.46 -4.41 -6.47
C ARG A 154 0.73 -3.61 -5.97
N TRP A 155 0.51 -2.47 -5.32
CA TRP A 155 1.57 -1.77 -4.63
C TRP A 155 2.18 -2.60 -3.49
N MET A 156 1.35 -3.23 -2.64
CA MET A 156 1.83 -4.11 -1.57
C MET A 156 2.64 -5.28 -2.13
N LEU A 157 2.13 -5.96 -3.17
CA LEU A 157 2.83 -7.05 -3.87
C LEU A 157 4.16 -6.58 -4.47
N LYS A 158 4.19 -5.42 -5.11
CA LYS A 158 5.42 -4.81 -5.63
C LYS A 158 6.45 -4.64 -4.51
N THR A 159 6.04 -4.12 -3.35
CA THR A 159 6.93 -3.97 -2.19
C THR A 159 7.44 -5.33 -1.72
N VAL A 160 6.59 -6.37 -1.65
CA VAL A 160 7.04 -7.74 -1.35
C VAL A 160 8.12 -8.20 -2.32
N CYS A 161 7.87 -8.09 -3.63
CA CYS A 161 8.81 -8.49 -4.66
C CYS A 161 10.13 -7.74 -4.55
N ALA A 162 10.09 -6.44 -4.25
CA ALA A 162 11.28 -5.63 -4.03
C ALA A 162 12.12 -6.16 -2.87
N PHE A 163 11.51 -6.48 -1.73
CA PHE A 163 12.22 -7.02 -0.56
C PHE A 163 12.80 -8.43 -0.81
N ILE A 164 12.06 -9.31 -1.50
CA ILE A 164 12.57 -10.65 -1.88
C ILE A 164 13.77 -10.49 -2.83
N ALA A 165 13.60 -9.77 -3.92
CA ALA A 165 14.62 -9.61 -4.97
C ALA A 165 15.91 -8.93 -4.47
N SER A 166 15.79 -8.02 -3.50
CA SER A 166 16.92 -7.33 -2.90
C SER A 166 17.52 -8.03 -1.69
N GLN A 167 17.03 -9.24 -1.35
CA GLN A 167 17.48 -10.06 -0.22
C GLN A 167 17.45 -9.33 1.11
N GLN A 168 16.40 -8.55 1.33
CA GLN A 168 16.25 -7.73 2.53
C GLN A 168 15.52 -8.49 3.65
N PHE A 169 14.92 -9.65 3.37
CA PHE A 169 14.38 -10.51 4.41
C PHE A 169 15.50 -11.17 5.22
N HIS A 170 15.46 -10.98 6.55
CA HIS A 170 16.35 -11.64 7.50
C HIS A 170 15.53 -12.38 8.56
N ARG A 171 16.05 -13.52 9.03
CA ARG A 171 15.48 -14.34 10.08
C ARG A 171 16.61 -14.76 11.02
N ASN A 172 16.49 -14.43 12.30
CA ASN A 172 17.52 -14.71 13.31
C ASN A 172 18.94 -14.23 12.92
N GLY A 173 19.03 -13.10 12.21
CA GLY A 173 20.31 -12.54 11.73
C GLY A 173 20.82 -13.14 10.40
N GLU A 174 20.17 -14.16 9.85
CA GLU A 174 20.52 -14.76 8.56
C GLU A 174 19.57 -14.29 7.46
N LYS A 175 20.05 -14.21 6.22
CA LYS A 175 19.19 -13.90 5.07
C LYS A 175 18.17 -15.02 4.83
N SER A 176 16.90 -14.64 4.66
CA SER A 176 15.84 -15.58 4.30
C SER A 176 16.04 -16.09 2.87
N LYS A 177 15.64 -17.34 2.63
CA LYS A 177 15.71 -18.02 1.31
C LYS A 177 14.42 -17.89 0.51
N LEU A 178 13.65 -16.83 0.76
CA LEU A 178 12.41 -16.59 0.01
C LEU A 178 12.71 -16.40 -1.47
N GLU A 179 11.89 -17.03 -2.30
CA GLU A 179 11.97 -16.94 -3.75
C GLU A 179 10.73 -16.26 -4.32
N LEU A 180 10.90 -15.60 -5.47
CA LEU A 180 9.80 -15.01 -6.20
C LEU A 180 9.00 -16.10 -6.91
N LYS A 181 7.67 -16.07 -6.75
CA LYS A 181 6.76 -16.95 -7.47
C LYS A 181 6.36 -16.31 -8.80
N SER A 182 6.24 -17.10 -9.88
CA SER A 182 5.88 -16.57 -11.21
C SER A 182 4.56 -15.78 -11.20
N ILE A 183 3.60 -16.25 -10.40
CA ILE A 183 2.29 -15.61 -10.22
C ILE A 183 2.40 -14.15 -9.77
N TYR A 184 3.46 -13.76 -9.06
CA TYR A 184 3.64 -12.37 -8.65
C TYR A 184 3.87 -11.46 -9.86
N ASN A 185 4.69 -11.90 -10.81
CA ASN A 185 4.93 -11.14 -12.05
C ASN A 185 3.66 -11.09 -12.92
N GLU A 186 2.90 -12.18 -12.99
CA GLU A 186 1.64 -12.24 -13.74
C GLU A 186 0.57 -11.27 -13.18
N ILE A 187 0.46 -11.17 -11.84
CA ILE A 187 -0.46 -10.24 -11.18
C ILE A 187 -0.06 -8.78 -11.42
N LEU A 188 1.24 -8.49 -11.34
CA LEU A 188 1.76 -7.14 -11.50
C LEU A 188 1.70 -6.66 -12.95
N TYR A 189 2.18 -7.47 -13.89
CA TYR A 189 2.47 -7.03 -15.27
C TYR A 189 1.53 -7.57 -16.34
N GLU A 190 0.84 -8.69 -16.09
CA GLU A 190 -0.03 -9.33 -17.07
C GLU A 190 -1.52 -9.22 -16.72
N GLY A 191 -1.84 -8.46 -15.66
CA GLY A 191 -3.22 -8.17 -15.27
C GLY A 191 -3.96 -9.35 -14.65
N ARG A 192 -3.25 -10.41 -14.26
CA ARG A 192 -3.85 -11.55 -13.54
C ARG A 192 -4.51 -11.05 -12.24
N PRO A 193 -5.74 -11.49 -11.90
CA PRO A 193 -6.35 -11.18 -10.61
C PRO A 193 -5.61 -11.91 -9.47
N PHE A 194 -5.72 -11.37 -8.26
CA PHE A 194 -5.28 -12.08 -7.06
C PHE A 194 -6.08 -13.38 -6.89
N PRO A 195 -5.45 -14.50 -6.49
CA PRO A 195 -6.15 -15.71 -6.09
C PRO A 195 -7.13 -15.47 -4.93
N SER A 196 -8.11 -16.36 -4.77
CA SER A 196 -9.06 -16.27 -3.65
C SER A 196 -8.34 -16.23 -2.30
N GLY A 197 -8.82 -15.37 -1.40
CA GLY A 197 -8.26 -15.19 -0.06
C GLY A 197 -6.94 -14.41 -0.01
N TRP A 198 -6.28 -14.17 -1.15
CA TRP A 198 -5.12 -13.28 -1.21
C TRP A 198 -5.56 -11.83 -1.20
N GLY A 199 -4.67 -10.95 -0.78
CA GLY A 199 -4.88 -9.52 -0.88
C GLY A 199 -4.98 -8.83 0.47
N LEU A 200 -5.71 -7.72 0.47
CA LEU A 200 -5.77 -6.77 1.56
C LEU A 200 -6.81 -7.16 2.61
N TYR A 201 -6.33 -7.29 3.84
CA TYR A 201 -7.12 -7.35 5.05
C TYR A 201 -6.77 -6.12 5.90
N PHE A 202 -7.78 -5.40 6.37
CA PHE A 202 -7.55 -4.28 7.26
C PHE A 202 -7.83 -4.69 8.69
N ASP A 203 -6.83 -4.54 9.56
CA ASP A 203 -6.94 -4.91 10.96
C ASP A 203 -7.76 -3.87 11.75
N MET A 204 -8.86 -4.33 12.32
CA MET A 204 -9.66 -3.59 13.29
C MET A 204 -9.13 -3.90 14.68
N GLU A 205 -8.02 -3.28 15.09
CA GLU A 205 -7.63 -3.33 16.50
C GLU A 205 -8.68 -2.57 17.33
N GLY A 206 -9.74 -3.27 17.73
CA GLY A 206 -10.97 -2.71 18.29
C GLY A 206 -10.71 -1.68 19.39
N ASN A 207 -11.39 -0.53 19.32
CA ASN A 207 -11.37 0.58 20.28
C ASN A 207 -9.97 1.10 20.70
N LYS A 208 -8.88 0.68 20.05
CA LYS A 208 -7.56 1.19 20.38
C LYS A 208 -7.39 2.59 19.80
N LYS A 209 -6.82 3.47 20.62
CA LYS A 209 -6.40 4.79 20.18
C LYS A 209 -5.21 4.63 19.23
N THR A 210 -5.44 4.79 17.93
CA THR A 210 -4.35 4.92 16.96
C THR A 210 -3.87 6.36 16.91
N GLN A 211 -2.55 6.57 16.87
CA GLN A 211 -1.93 7.90 16.76
C GLN A 211 -1.27 8.00 15.38
N LYS A 212 -1.47 9.12 14.69
CA LYS A 212 -0.80 9.38 13.42
C LYS A 212 0.70 9.44 13.65
N TYR A 213 1.42 8.56 12.98
CA TYR A 213 2.88 8.53 13.02
C TYR A 213 3.44 8.42 11.60
N ARG A 214 4.38 9.30 11.24
CA ARG A 214 5.03 9.33 9.92
C ARG A 214 6.06 8.22 9.84
N SER A 215 5.56 7.02 9.66
CA SER A 215 6.37 5.84 9.81
C SER A 215 5.79 4.70 9.01
N PHE A 216 6.68 3.82 8.60
CA PHE A 216 6.36 2.62 7.89
C PHE A 216 6.93 1.40 8.62
N SER A 217 6.16 0.33 8.65
CA SER A 217 6.63 -0.98 9.12
C SER A 217 6.15 -2.12 8.22
N PHE A 218 6.95 -3.18 8.21
CA PHE A 218 6.87 -4.30 7.28
C PHE A 218 7.26 -5.59 7.99
N VAL A 219 6.26 -6.26 8.55
CA VAL A 219 6.48 -7.46 9.37
C VAL A 219 6.03 -8.70 8.59
N PRO A 220 6.95 -9.56 8.11
CA PRO A 220 6.58 -10.77 7.38
C PRO A 220 6.04 -11.87 8.29
N PHE A 221 5.10 -12.65 7.73
CA PHE A 221 4.63 -13.90 8.29
C PHE A 221 5.08 -15.05 7.40
N GLU A 222 5.91 -15.93 7.96
CA GLU A 222 6.40 -17.13 7.26
C GLU A 222 5.83 -18.39 7.92
N ALA A 223 5.44 -19.37 7.11
CA ALA A 223 5.10 -20.70 7.57
C ALA A 223 5.70 -21.74 6.63
N ASN A 224 6.36 -22.76 7.19
CA ASN A 224 7.02 -23.84 6.43
C ASN A 224 8.03 -23.34 5.38
N GLY A 225 8.73 -22.24 5.66
CA GLY A 225 9.73 -21.66 4.74
C GLY A 225 9.13 -20.83 3.60
N GLU A 226 7.82 -20.61 3.58
CA GLU A 226 7.15 -19.75 2.62
C GLU A 226 6.63 -18.47 3.27
N LEU A 227 6.70 -17.36 2.54
CA LEU A 227 6.01 -16.12 2.91
C LEU A 227 4.50 -16.31 2.73
N LYS A 228 3.75 -16.14 3.82
CA LYS A 228 2.28 -16.22 3.84
C LYS A 228 1.60 -14.87 3.82
N GLY A 229 2.30 -13.81 4.22
CA GLY A 229 1.79 -12.45 4.17
C GLY A 229 2.71 -11.48 4.88
N ILE A 230 2.32 -10.21 4.90
CA ILE A 230 3.05 -9.12 5.56
C ILE A 230 2.05 -8.18 6.24
N SER A 231 2.37 -7.73 7.46
CA SER A 231 1.73 -6.56 8.05
C SER A 231 2.44 -5.29 7.63
N PHE A 232 1.69 -4.39 7.01
CA PHE A 232 2.07 -3.03 6.71
C PHE A 232 1.49 -2.09 7.76
N TYR A 233 2.31 -1.18 8.27
CA TYR A 233 1.82 -0.03 9.04
C TYR A 233 2.02 1.23 8.23
N ILE A 234 0.93 1.94 7.90
CA ILE A 234 0.97 3.19 7.13
C ILE A 234 0.17 4.23 7.90
N ALA A 235 0.83 5.32 8.29
CA ALA A 235 0.24 6.33 9.19
C ALA A 235 -0.33 5.72 10.48
N ASN A 236 0.26 4.59 10.92
CA ASN A 236 -0.18 3.77 12.04
C ASN A 236 -1.52 3.03 11.88
N PHE A 237 -2.02 2.91 10.65
CA PHE A 237 -3.05 1.94 10.31
C PHE A 237 -2.38 0.63 9.92
N LYS A 238 -2.89 -0.47 10.45
CA LYS A 238 -2.35 -1.81 10.20
C LYS A 238 -3.15 -2.50 9.09
N PHE A 239 -2.44 -2.87 8.04
CA PHE A 239 -2.95 -3.59 6.89
C PHE A 239 -2.22 -4.92 6.80
N ASN A 240 -2.92 -6.02 6.69
CA ASN A 240 -2.34 -7.33 6.43
C ASN A 240 -2.51 -7.63 4.95
N PHE A 241 -1.41 -7.97 4.28
CA PHE A 241 -1.41 -8.42 2.90
C PHE A 241 -1.09 -9.90 2.85
N LEU A 242 -2.06 -10.74 2.50
CA LEU A 242 -1.90 -12.19 2.51
C LEU A 242 -1.60 -12.73 1.11
N LEU A 243 -0.70 -13.71 1.08
CA LEU A 243 -0.24 -14.47 -0.10
C LEU A 243 -0.68 -15.94 0.03
N GLY A 244 -1.91 -16.14 0.48
CA GLY A 244 -2.51 -17.44 0.78
C GLY A 244 -3.92 -17.25 1.31
N GLU A 245 -4.75 -18.29 1.20
CA GLU A 245 -6.03 -18.33 1.90
C GLU A 245 -5.76 -18.64 3.38
N PRO A 246 -6.13 -17.75 4.32
CA PRO A 246 -5.91 -17.99 5.74
C PRO A 246 -6.95 -18.98 6.29
N ASP A 247 -6.52 -19.87 7.19
CA ASP A 247 -7.44 -20.79 7.90
C ASP A 247 -8.48 -20.04 8.77
N ALA A 248 -8.11 -18.85 9.26
CA ALA A 248 -8.96 -17.97 10.06
C ALA A 248 -8.93 -16.53 9.48
N PRO A 249 -9.70 -16.22 8.42
CA PRO A 249 -9.65 -14.92 7.75
C PRO A 249 -9.96 -13.75 8.68
N ASP A 250 -10.92 -13.90 9.58
CA ASP A 250 -11.32 -12.85 10.52
C ASP A 250 -10.20 -12.44 11.49
N TYR A 251 -9.24 -13.32 11.76
CA TYR A 251 -8.06 -12.99 12.57
C TYR A 251 -7.19 -11.92 11.90
N TRP A 252 -7.16 -11.89 10.58
CA TRP A 252 -6.36 -10.95 9.79
C TRP A 252 -7.07 -9.61 9.55
N GLY A 253 -8.35 -9.53 9.89
CA GLY A 253 -9.16 -8.32 9.78
C GLY A 253 -10.19 -8.40 8.66
N ILE A 254 -10.67 -7.23 8.25
CA ILE A 254 -11.70 -7.12 7.21
C ILE A 254 -11.06 -7.28 5.84
N TYR A 255 -11.39 -8.36 5.15
CA TYR A 255 -11.02 -8.56 3.75
C TYR A 255 -11.74 -7.54 2.85
N HIS A 256 -10.99 -6.85 1.98
CA HIS A 256 -11.51 -5.90 0.99
C HIS A 256 -12.56 -4.92 1.54
N PRO A 257 -12.21 -4.05 2.50
CA PRO A 257 -13.17 -3.08 3.03
C PRO A 257 -13.71 -2.16 1.93
N SER A 258 -14.96 -1.76 2.04
CA SER A 258 -15.59 -0.82 1.10
C SER A 258 -15.20 0.62 1.37
N SER A 259 -14.90 0.95 2.63
CA SER A 259 -14.38 2.26 2.99
C SER A 259 -13.70 2.29 4.36
N ILE A 260 -12.87 3.33 4.53
CA ILE A 260 -12.33 3.75 5.81
C ILE A 260 -12.92 5.12 6.13
N VAL A 261 -13.57 5.23 7.28
CA VAL A 261 -14.30 6.42 7.72
C VAL A 261 -13.65 6.98 8.96
N PHE A 262 -13.30 8.26 8.90
CA PHE A 262 -12.84 9.05 10.03
C PHE A 262 -13.98 9.98 10.48
N LYS A 263 -14.31 9.99 11.77
CA LYS A 263 -15.41 10.78 12.33
C LYS A 263 -14.95 11.64 13.49
N GLN A 264 -15.35 12.91 13.52
CA GLN A 264 -15.21 13.82 14.66
C GLN A 264 -16.51 14.62 14.83
N GLY A 265 -17.26 14.35 15.90
CA GLY A 265 -18.61 14.88 16.04
C GLY A 265 -19.49 14.47 14.85
N GLU A 266 -20.15 15.42 14.20
CA GLU A 266 -20.98 15.18 13.01
C GLU A 266 -20.20 15.17 11.69
N ILE A 267 -18.92 15.58 11.69
CA ILE A 267 -18.10 15.63 10.48
C ILE A 267 -17.56 14.23 10.17
N LYS A 268 -17.76 13.80 8.92
CA LYS A 268 -17.31 12.51 8.39
C LYS A 268 -16.33 12.72 7.24
N LYS A 269 -15.20 12.01 7.26
CA LYS A 269 -14.28 11.92 6.12
C LYS A 269 -14.11 10.47 5.70
N GLU A 270 -14.16 10.18 4.40
CA GLU A 270 -14.23 8.80 3.91
C GLU A 270 -13.22 8.53 2.80
N LEU A 271 -12.42 7.47 2.96
CA LEU A 271 -11.71 6.84 1.86
C LEU A 271 -12.59 5.73 1.33
N LEU A 272 -13.24 5.97 0.19
CA LEU A 272 -13.99 4.95 -0.51
C LEU A 272 -13.01 4.07 -1.29
N ILE A 273 -13.06 2.77 -1.03
CA ILE A 273 -12.21 1.79 -1.69
C ILE A 273 -13.09 1.01 -2.65
N THR A 274 -12.81 1.13 -3.93
CA THR A 274 -13.59 0.46 -4.97
C THR A 274 -12.86 -0.78 -5.43
N TRP A 275 -13.62 -1.85 -5.64
CA TRP A 275 -13.17 -3.14 -6.13
C TRP A 275 -13.98 -3.47 -7.38
N ARG A 276 -13.33 -4.08 -8.38
CA ARG A 276 -13.96 -4.49 -9.65
C ARG A 276 -14.61 -5.86 -9.56
N ASP A 277 -14.41 -6.60 -8.48
CA ASP A 277 -15.07 -7.89 -8.30
C ASP A 277 -16.60 -7.73 -8.21
N ASP A 278 -17.31 -8.81 -8.51
CA ASP A 278 -18.78 -8.84 -8.45
C ASP A 278 -19.28 -8.90 -6.99
N ASN A 279 -18.38 -8.88 -6.02
CA ASN A 279 -18.70 -8.93 -4.60
C ASN A 279 -19.14 -7.56 -4.10
N TYR A 280 -20.25 -7.55 -3.38
CA TYR A 280 -20.69 -6.33 -2.71
C TYR A 280 -20.01 -6.22 -1.35
N HIS A 281 -18.87 -5.52 -1.32
CA HIS A 281 -18.17 -5.16 -0.09
C HIS A 281 -19.03 -4.18 0.72
N LYS A 282 -19.48 -4.60 1.92
CA LYS A 282 -20.27 -3.76 2.84
C LYS A 282 -19.48 -3.24 4.04
N SER A 283 -18.32 -3.85 4.27
CA SER A 283 -17.59 -3.65 5.51
C SER A 283 -16.91 -2.28 5.50
N THR A 284 -17.43 -1.40 6.35
CA THR A 284 -16.88 -0.07 6.59
C THR A 284 -16.04 -0.10 7.86
N ILE A 285 -14.87 0.53 7.79
CA ILE A 285 -13.96 0.70 8.91
C ILE A 285 -14.22 2.07 9.51
N LEU A 286 -14.46 2.15 10.82
CA LEU A 286 -14.79 3.40 11.49
C LEU A 286 -13.73 3.78 12.54
N PHE A 287 -13.13 4.95 12.36
CA PHE A 287 -12.25 5.60 13.30
C PHE A 287 -12.91 6.84 13.89
N ASN A 288 -13.14 6.81 15.21
CA ASN A 288 -13.58 7.99 15.96
C ASN A 288 -12.36 8.79 16.41
N ARG A 289 -12.23 10.02 15.92
CA ARG A 289 -11.14 10.94 16.25
C ARG A 289 -11.42 11.61 17.59
N ILE A 290 -10.49 11.47 18.52
CA ILE A 290 -10.60 12.01 19.89
C ILE A 290 -9.73 13.28 20.06
N GLY A 291 -8.81 13.55 19.14
CA GLY A 291 -7.95 14.73 19.14
C GLY A 291 -6.67 14.52 18.31
N THR A 292 -5.80 15.52 18.30
CA THR A 292 -4.46 15.45 17.68
C THR A 292 -3.41 15.23 18.76
N LYS A 293 -2.51 14.27 18.56
CA LYS A 293 -1.29 14.17 19.34
C LYS A 293 -0.10 14.16 18.39
N GLN A 294 0.84 15.05 18.61
CA GLN A 294 2.15 15.04 17.94
C GLN A 294 3.12 14.19 18.75
N GLY A 295 4.08 13.56 18.06
CA GLY A 295 5.11 12.73 18.68
C GLY A 295 4.81 11.23 18.59
N GLU A 296 5.63 10.46 19.29
CA GLU A 296 5.62 9.01 19.20
C GLU A 296 4.39 8.38 19.90
N PRO A 297 3.85 7.28 19.36
CA PRO A 297 2.78 6.53 19.98
C PRO A 297 3.16 6.08 21.40
N ALA A 298 2.25 6.23 22.36
CA ALA A 298 2.51 5.84 23.76
C ALA A 298 2.76 4.32 23.95
N ASN A 299 2.29 3.48 23.02
CA ASN A 299 2.45 2.02 23.04
C ASN A 299 3.46 1.53 22.00
N TRP A 300 4.37 2.41 21.56
CA TRP A 300 5.41 2.13 20.58
C TRP A 300 6.18 0.83 20.87
N GLU A 301 6.57 0.61 22.12
CA GLU A 301 7.31 -0.58 22.54
C GLU A 301 6.53 -1.89 22.37
N GLU A 302 5.20 -1.87 22.45
CA GLU A 302 4.37 -3.07 22.27
C GLU A 302 4.26 -3.48 20.79
N TRP A 303 4.26 -2.51 19.88
CA TRP A 303 4.22 -2.79 18.44
C TRP A 303 5.53 -3.37 17.94
N MET A 304 6.62 -2.96 18.56
CA MET A 304 7.95 -3.48 18.27
C MET A 304 8.25 -4.86 18.92
N LYS A 305 7.38 -5.35 19.81
CA LYS A 305 7.51 -6.67 20.44
C LYS A 305 6.98 -7.82 19.58
N LYS A 306 6.17 -7.53 18.56
CA LYS A 306 5.61 -8.51 17.62
C LYS A 306 6.42 -8.54 16.33
#